data_AF-A0A060YKH9-F1
#
_entry.id   AF-A0A060YKH9-F1
#
_cell.length_a   1.000
_cell.length_b   1.000
_cell.length_c   1.000
_cell.angle_alpha   90.00
_cell.angle_beta   90.00
_cell.angle_gamma   90.00
#
_symmetry.space_group_name_H-M   'P 1'
#
loop_
_entity.id
_entity.type
_entity.pdbx_description
1 polymer ?
#
loop_
_entity_poly.entity_id
_entity_poly.type
_entity_poly.pdbx_seq_one_letter_code
_entity_poly.pdbx_strand_id
1 'polypeptide(L)'
;MSGLQEERDQLVQSMSGLQEVRDQLVQSMSGLQEERDKLSQSLFGQKDERDQLMQSMCGLKGQRDQLTQTLSRLEQERDKLSSLSLQTRERYQVDQFVSDLKEEKEQLVQSMDVQREQLTEERDQLQMDVATLRNQLLLQGRSHSQQPSENHVGKATRTEVVATERGGQMPKMHDDGNVTHRCLATVYSYKTIRLAQSAQDHLGEKEETDMEQSELMREIESLGLELRNSREVLKKTQSEAQRWYRELGVSEVRREEAEKRAGKAANEVKGMREETKEVEKTKTENHTLRAELGEVKGRLLCLEREKTDAHTLRIKIQEKFSLLQAELKAKSVALKELSSEYTSLKGEQGSREDWSNTLTLLRVRYDDIRNKYNVLLRKSQTDLDIAPLKAKLSCLVVKCQQRNSLLVQLMQALRRYGCLDYNLTQEAEDLLNDTALQDYASTFTPPPTAALQQNTHLLPPAASERPECSQTSAAASAREVRDVVTQRFSNLSLRTPSRSIYSSYSTASTPD
;
A
#
# COMPACT_ATOMS: atom_id res chain seq x y z
N MET A 1 89.14 28.25 -41.41
CA MET A 1 87.77 28.18 -41.98
C MET A 1 87.04 26.89 -41.61
N SER A 2 87.72 25.76 -41.36
CA SER A 2 87.07 24.49 -40.97
C SER A 2 86.52 24.45 -39.54
N GLY A 3 87.25 24.96 -38.54
CA GLY A 3 86.81 24.90 -37.13
C GLY A 3 85.52 25.69 -36.81
N LEU A 4 85.30 26.84 -37.45
CA LEU A 4 84.06 27.63 -37.30
C LEU A 4 82.83 26.93 -37.91
N GLN A 5 83.04 26.00 -38.85
CA GLN A 5 81.97 25.20 -39.44
C GLN A 5 81.55 24.10 -38.46
N GLU A 6 82.51 23.41 -37.84
CA GLU A 6 82.24 22.38 -36.83
C GLU A 6 81.54 22.93 -35.58
N GLU A 7 81.96 24.09 -35.08
CA GLU A 7 81.28 24.76 -33.97
C GLU A 7 79.84 25.14 -34.32
N ARG A 8 79.61 25.65 -35.55
CA ARG A 8 78.27 25.96 -36.04
C ARG A 8 77.40 24.70 -36.11
N ASP A 9 77.93 23.61 -36.64
CA ASP A 9 77.19 22.36 -36.80
C ASP A 9 76.85 21.74 -35.42
N GLN A 10 77.77 21.80 -34.44
CA GLN A 10 77.50 21.40 -33.05
C GLN A 10 76.44 22.27 -32.37
N LEU A 11 76.45 23.57 -32.63
CA LEU A 11 75.46 24.49 -32.07
C LEU A 11 74.08 24.23 -32.67
N VAL A 12 73.99 23.97 -33.98
CA VAL A 12 72.75 23.58 -34.66
C VAL A 12 72.20 22.27 -34.09
N GLN A 13 73.06 21.26 -33.87
CA GLN A 13 72.66 19.99 -33.29
C GLN A 13 72.21 20.11 -31.82
N SER A 14 72.84 21.01 -31.05
CA SER A 14 72.41 21.32 -29.68
C SER A 14 71.07 22.05 -29.65
N MET A 15 70.87 22.99 -30.57
CA MET A 15 69.60 23.72 -30.73
C MET A 15 68.46 22.81 -31.16
N SER A 16 68.70 21.84 -32.06
CA SER A 16 67.69 20.85 -32.43
C SER A 16 67.34 19.93 -31.26
N GLY A 17 68.33 19.49 -30.47
CA GLY A 17 68.07 18.69 -29.26
C GLY A 17 67.27 19.46 -28.19
N LEU A 18 67.59 20.74 -27.96
CA LEU A 18 66.82 21.60 -27.05
C LEU A 18 65.38 21.84 -27.55
N GLN A 19 65.19 21.97 -28.86
CA GLN A 19 63.88 22.10 -29.49
C GLN A 19 63.02 20.84 -29.26
N GLU A 20 63.59 19.66 -29.44
CA GLU A 20 62.89 18.39 -29.17
C GLU A 20 62.48 18.25 -27.69
N VAL A 21 63.37 18.61 -26.77
CA VAL A 21 63.05 18.59 -25.32
C VAL A 21 61.95 19.60 -24.98
N ARG A 22 61.98 20.81 -25.57
CA ARG A 22 60.93 21.81 -25.40
C ARG A 22 59.59 21.28 -25.90
N ASP A 23 59.55 20.65 -27.07
CA ASP A 23 58.31 20.15 -27.65
C ASP A 23 57.74 18.98 -26.83
N GLN A 24 58.59 18.09 -26.30
CA GLN A 24 58.19 17.04 -25.34
C GLN A 24 57.65 17.61 -24.03
N LEU A 25 58.26 18.69 -23.51
CA LEU A 25 57.77 19.36 -22.30
C LEU A 25 56.40 19.99 -22.53
N VAL A 26 56.19 20.66 -23.67
CA VAL A 26 54.90 21.23 -24.04
C VAL A 26 53.82 20.15 -24.12
N GLN A 27 54.13 19.00 -24.73
CA GLN A 27 53.21 17.87 -24.82
C GLN A 27 52.89 17.25 -23.45
N SER A 28 53.87 17.20 -22.55
CA SER A 28 53.67 16.73 -21.18
C SER A 28 52.79 17.70 -20.38
N MET A 29 53.02 19.00 -20.53
CA MET A 29 52.23 20.05 -19.89
C MET A 29 50.77 20.05 -20.39
N SER A 30 50.53 19.84 -21.68
CA SER A 30 49.15 19.70 -22.20
C SER A 30 48.46 18.45 -21.67
N GLY A 31 49.17 17.32 -21.54
CA GLY A 31 48.63 16.10 -20.94
C GLY A 31 48.23 16.29 -19.47
N LEU A 32 49.11 16.90 -18.67
CA LEU A 32 48.82 17.24 -17.28
C LEU A 32 47.67 18.23 -17.13
N GLN A 33 47.56 19.18 -18.07
CA GLN A 33 46.45 20.12 -18.12
C GLN A 33 45.11 19.40 -18.30
N GLU A 34 45.03 18.46 -19.25
CA GLU A 34 43.83 17.66 -19.48
C GLU A 34 43.47 16.78 -18.27
N GLU A 35 44.46 16.16 -17.62
CA GLU A 35 44.22 15.37 -16.40
C GLU A 35 43.69 16.24 -15.28
N ARG A 36 44.26 17.44 -15.08
CA ARG A 36 43.80 18.41 -14.08
C ARG A 36 42.36 18.85 -14.35
N ASP A 37 41.99 19.07 -15.61
CA ASP A 37 40.64 19.47 -15.98
C ASP A 37 39.63 18.31 -15.77
N LYS A 38 40.01 17.07 -16.09
CA LYS A 38 39.21 15.86 -15.80
C LYS A 38 39.00 15.64 -14.30
N LEU A 39 40.05 15.77 -13.50
CA LEU A 39 39.96 15.67 -12.04
C LEU A 39 39.06 16.78 -11.47
N SER A 40 39.15 17.99 -12.00
CA SER A 40 38.31 19.10 -11.58
C SER A 40 36.82 18.84 -11.86
N GLN A 41 36.48 18.27 -13.02
CA GLN A 41 35.11 17.86 -13.33
C GLN A 41 34.62 16.74 -12.41
N SER A 42 35.45 15.72 -12.14
CA SER A 42 35.10 14.64 -11.22
C SER A 42 34.87 15.13 -9.79
N LEU A 43 35.69 16.08 -9.32
CA LEU A 43 35.53 16.70 -8.00
C LEU A 43 34.19 17.46 -7.89
N PHE A 44 33.81 18.16 -8.96
CA PHE A 44 32.53 18.89 -9.01
C PHE A 44 31.34 17.91 -8.95
N GLY A 45 31.38 16.82 -9.72
CA GLY A 45 30.36 15.77 -9.67
C GLY A 45 30.23 15.13 -8.28
N GLN A 46 31.35 14.82 -7.63
CA GLN A 46 31.32 14.30 -6.25
C GLN A 46 30.75 15.29 -5.23
N LYS A 47 31.00 16.60 -5.44
CA LYS A 47 30.43 17.64 -4.59
C LYS A 47 28.91 17.70 -4.74
N ASP A 48 28.41 17.61 -5.97
CA ASP A 48 26.96 17.60 -6.25
C ASP A 48 26.29 16.35 -5.66
N GLU A 49 26.89 15.17 -5.81
CA GLU A 49 26.39 13.92 -5.20
C GLU A 49 26.34 14.01 -3.67
N ARG A 50 27.38 14.57 -3.06
CA ARG A 50 27.42 14.81 -1.61
C ARG A 50 26.31 15.76 -1.15
N ASP A 51 26.07 16.83 -1.89
CA ASP A 51 25.05 17.82 -1.55
C ASP A 51 23.63 17.24 -1.69
N GLN A 52 23.40 16.41 -2.72
CA GLN A 52 22.15 15.64 -2.87
C GLN A 52 21.92 14.64 -1.73
N LEU A 53 22.97 13.90 -1.34
CA LEU A 53 22.90 12.98 -0.20
C LEU A 53 22.58 13.73 1.10
N MET A 54 23.18 14.91 1.31
CA MET A 54 22.91 15.74 2.47
C MET A 54 21.44 16.20 2.51
N GLN A 55 20.89 16.59 1.37
CA GLN A 55 19.48 16.99 1.26
C GLN A 55 18.53 15.81 1.57
N SER A 56 18.82 14.62 1.05
CA SER A 56 18.07 13.40 1.36
C SER A 56 18.10 13.05 2.85
N MET A 57 19.28 13.14 3.48
CA MET A 57 19.45 12.92 4.92
C MET A 57 18.64 13.92 5.77
N CYS A 58 18.59 15.19 5.37
CA CYS A 58 17.73 16.18 6.03
C CYS A 58 16.24 15.82 5.90
N GLY A 59 15.80 15.34 4.74
CA GLY A 59 14.42 14.87 4.54
C GLY A 59 14.06 13.67 5.42
N LEU A 60 14.92 12.65 5.45
CA LEU A 60 14.73 11.47 6.31
C LEU A 60 14.72 11.83 7.80
N LYS A 61 15.59 12.76 8.22
CA LYS A 61 15.58 13.30 9.59
C LYS A 61 14.23 13.93 9.92
N GLY A 62 13.67 14.75 9.03
CA GLY A 62 12.34 15.34 9.21
C GLY A 62 11.23 14.30 9.32
N GLN A 63 11.23 13.26 8.48
CA GLN A 63 10.25 12.17 8.53
C GLN A 63 10.32 11.40 9.86
N ARG A 64 11.54 11.07 10.32
CA ARG A 64 11.73 10.42 11.61
C ARG A 64 11.19 11.28 12.75
N ASP A 65 11.48 12.57 12.75
CA ASP A 65 11.03 13.47 13.83
C ASP A 65 9.48 13.57 13.84
N GLN A 66 8.83 13.57 12.67
CA GLN A 66 7.36 13.46 12.57
C GLN A 66 6.82 12.14 13.11
N LEU A 67 7.45 11.01 12.78
CA LEU A 67 7.06 9.69 13.30
C LEU A 67 7.23 9.60 14.83
N THR A 68 8.28 10.20 15.38
CA THR A 68 8.45 10.29 16.83
C THR A 68 7.30 11.06 17.48
N GLN A 69 6.86 12.17 16.86
CA GLN A 69 5.73 12.95 17.37
C GLN A 69 4.41 12.18 17.32
N THR A 70 4.14 11.42 16.25
CA THR A 70 2.92 10.60 16.15
C THR A 70 2.92 9.45 17.15
N LEU A 71 4.07 8.80 17.38
CA LEU A 71 4.22 7.75 18.39
C LEU A 71 3.92 8.28 19.80
N SER A 72 4.49 9.43 20.19
CA SER A 72 4.20 10.03 21.49
C SER A 72 2.72 10.37 21.67
N ARG A 73 2.02 10.80 20.61
CA ARG A 73 0.57 11.03 20.66
C ARG A 73 -0.20 9.73 20.87
N LEU A 74 0.14 8.66 20.13
CA LEU A 74 -0.52 7.36 20.27
C LEU A 74 -0.28 6.75 21.66
N GLU A 75 0.90 6.94 22.25
CA GLU A 75 1.16 6.52 23.63
C GLU A 75 0.25 7.23 24.63
N GLN A 76 0.05 8.54 24.49
CA GLN A 76 -0.90 9.28 25.33
C GLN A 76 -2.35 8.81 25.15
N GLU A 77 -2.77 8.51 23.92
CA GLU A 77 -4.11 7.96 23.66
C GLU A 77 -4.27 6.57 24.27
N ARG A 78 -3.24 5.70 24.18
CA ARG A 78 -3.22 4.39 24.83
C ARG A 78 -3.31 4.50 26.35
N ASP A 79 -2.57 5.43 26.97
CA ASP A 79 -2.62 5.62 28.42
C ASP A 79 -4.00 6.12 28.88
N LYS A 80 -4.64 7.01 28.11
CA LYS A 80 -6.04 7.43 28.36
C LYS A 80 -7.02 6.27 28.26
N LEU A 81 -6.88 5.42 27.24
CA LEU A 81 -7.71 4.23 27.08
C LEU A 81 -7.52 3.23 28.21
N SER A 82 -6.29 3.02 28.68
CA SER A 82 -6.01 2.20 29.86
C SER A 82 -6.70 2.74 31.11
N SER A 83 -6.67 4.05 31.34
CA SER A 83 -7.38 4.69 32.46
C SER A 83 -8.90 4.50 32.37
N LEU A 84 -9.50 4.71 31.19
CA LEU A 84 -10.94 4.51 30.96
C LEU A 84 -11.35 3.04 31.15
N SER A 85 -10.52 2.10 30.72
CA SER A 85 -10.75 0.66 30.93
C SER A 85 -10.81 0.30 32.41
N LEU A 86 -9.88 0.86 33.21
CA LEU A 86 -9.85 0.64 34.65
C LEU A 86 -11.10 1.23 35.33
N GLN A 87 -11.47 2.47 34.98
CA GLN A 87 -12.70 3.09 35.46
C GLN A 87 -13.96 2.29 35.10
N THR A 88 -13.99 1.70 33.91
CA THR A 88 -15.10 0.85 33.47
C THR A 88 -15.20 -0.42 34.32
N ARG A 89 -14.06 -1.03 34.67
CA ARG A 89 -14.00 -2.18 35.58
C ARG A 89 -14.47 -1.83 36.99
N GLU A 90 -14.11 -0.64 37.48
CA GLU A 90 -14.59 -0.15 38.78
C GLU A 90 -16.11 0.07 38.77
N ARG A 91 -16.67 0.65 37.70
CA ARG A 91 -18.13 0.77 37.54
C ARG A 91 -18.84 -0.57 37.61
N TYR A 92 -18.34 -1.58 36.88
CA TYR A 92 -18.94 -2.92 36.93
C TYR A 92 -18.90 -3.55 38.34
N GLN A 93 -17.83 -3.33 39.10
CA GLN A 93 -17.75 -3.79 40.49
C GLN A 93 -18.79 -3.08 41.36
N VAL A 94 -18.93 -1.76 41.22
CA VAL A 94 -19.95 -0.99 41.94
C VAL A 94 -21.36 -1.44 41.58
N ASP A 95 -21.65 -1.65 40.30
CA ASP A 95 -22.97 -2.10 39.85
C ASP A 95 -23.32 -3.49 40.40
N GLN A 96 -22.32 -4.38 40.53
CA GLN A 96 -22.49 -5.67 41.20
C GLN A 96 -22.83 -5.49 42.68
N PHE A 97 -22.05 -4.70 43.42
CA PHE A 97 -22.32 -4.42 44.84
C PHE A 97 -23.71 -3.80 45.05
N VAL A 98 -24.15 -2.91 44.16
CA VAL A 98 -25.49 -2.31 44.22
C VAL A 98 -26.58 -3.35 43.97
N SER A 99 -26.37 -4.29 43.05
CA SER A 99 -27.30 -5.38 42.79
C SER A 99 -27.41 -6.32 43.99
N ASP A 100 -26.29 -6.70 44.59
CA ASP A 100 -26.25 -7.56 45.78
C ASP A 100 -26.97 -6.89 46.97
N LEU A 101 -26.71 -5.60 47.22
CA LEU A 101 -27.40 -4.82 48.26
C LEU A 101 -28.91 -4.69 48.01
N LYS A 102 -29.32 -4.63 46.74
CA LYS A 102 -30.74 -4.59 46.38
C LYS A 102 -31.42 -5.92 46.70
N GLU A 103 -30.77 -7.05 46.42
CA GLU A 103 -31.26 -8.37 46.79
C GLU A 103 -31.36 -8.53 48.31
N GLU A 104 -30.35 -8.11 49.07
CA GLU A 104 -30.41 -8.12 50.55
C GLU A 104 -31.55 -7.26 51.10
N LYS A 105 -31.75 -6.06 50.54
CA LYS A 105 -32.89 -5.19 50.90
C LYS A 105 -34.22 -5.90 50.64
N GLU A 106 -34.37 -6.54 49.48
CA GLU A 106 -35.60 -7.23 49.10
C GLU A 106 -35.89 -8.42 50.03
N GLN A 107 -34.86 -9.17 50.42
CA GLN A 107 -34.95 -10.23 51.42
C GLN A 107 -35.36 -9.70 52.80
N LEU A 108 -34.78 -8.58 53.25
CA LEU A 108 -35.14 -7.94 54.52
C LEU A 108 -36.60 -7.44 54.51
N VAL A 109 -37.06 -6.85 53.41
CA VAL A 109 -38.46 -6.42 53.25
C VAL A 109 -39.39 -7.61 53.36
N GLN A 110 -39.11 -8.73 52.67
CA GLN A 110 -39.90 -9.95 52.78
C GLN A 110 -39.95 -10.48 54.21
N SER A 111 -38.81 -10.49 54.92
CA SER A 111 -38.77 -10.89 56.33
C SER A 111 -39.63 -9.99 57.23
N MET A 112 -39.58 -8.67 57.01
CA MET A 112 -40.40 -7.71 57.74
C MET A 112 -41.90 -7.88 57.46
N ASP A 113 -42.29 -8.16 56.21
CA ASP A 113 -43.69 -8.35 55.85
C ASP A 113 -44.27 -9.62 56.48
N VAL A 114 -43.49 -10.73 56.51
CA VAL A 114 -43.88 -11.95 57.24
C VAL A 114 -44.06 -11.68 58.73
N GLN A 115 -43.15 -10.94 59.36
CA GLN A 115 -43.29 -10.55 60.78
C GLN A 115 -44.51 -9.68 61.02
N ARG A 116 -44.81 -8.73 60.11
CA ARG A 116 -46.01 -7.90 60.20
C ARG A 116 -47.27 -8.72 60.12
N GLU A 117 -47.34 -9.69 59.22
CA GLU A 117 -48.48 -10.59 59.06
C GLU A 117 -48.72 -11.42 60.33
N GLN A 118 -47.67 -12.01 60.90
CA GLN A 118 -47.74 -12.72 62.19
C GLN A 118 -48.27 -11.84 63.32
N LEU A 119 -47.76 -10.61 63.45
CA LEU A 119 -48.26 -9.66 64.45
C LEU A 119 -49.71 -9.25 64.21
N THR A 120 -50.16 -9.18 62.95
CA THR A 120 -51.57 -8.91 62.63
C THR A 120 -52.49 -10.06 62.99
N GLU A 121 -52.05 -11.31 62.78
CA GLU A 121 -52.78 -12.51 63.19
C GLU A 121 -52.87 -12.61 64.71
N GLU A 122 -51.77 -12.41 65.44
CA GLU A 122 -51.76 -12.37 66.91
C GLU A 122 -52.70 -11.29 67.45
N ARG A 123 -52.67 -10.09 66.85
CA ARG A 123 -53.61 -9.01 67.20
C ARG A 123 -55.05 -9.44 66.98
N ASP A 124 -55.38 -10.04 65.83
CA ASP A 124 -56.75 -10.48 65.53
C ASP A 124 -57.21 -11.57 66.49
N GLN A 125 -56.33 -12.51 66.82
CA GLN A 125 -56.60 -13.55 67.81
C GLN A 125 -56.88 -12.96 69.19
N LEU A 126 -56.02 -12.05 69.67
CA LEU A 126 -56.24 -11.34 70.93
C LEU A 126 -57.54 -10.54 70.91
N GLN A 127 -57.89 -9.93 69.78
CA GLN A 127 -59.14 -9.19 69.62
C GLN A 127 -60.37 -10.11 69.70
N MET A 128 -60.29 -11.32 69.15
CA MET A 128 -61.32 -12.36 69.29
C MET A 128 -61.44 -12.87 70.72
N ASP A 129 -60.32 -13.10 71.41
CA ASP A 129 -60.30 -13.53 72.81
C ASP A 129 -60.92 -12.45 73.72
N VAL A 130 -60.56 -11.18 73.51
CA VAL A 130 -61.17 -10.04 74.22
C VAL A 130 -62.67 -9.96 73.95
N ALA A 131 -63.12 -10.14 72.71
CA ALA A 131 -64.55 -10.16 72.38
C ALA A 131 -65.28 -11.32 73.07
N THR A 132 -64.66 -12.50 73.11
CA THR A 132 -65.20 -13.70 73.77
C THR A 132 -65.33 -13.48 75.28
N LEU A 133 -64.29 -12.96 75.93
CA LEU A 133 -64.31 -12.60 77.35
C LEU A 133 -65.37 -11.53 77.65
N ARG A 134 -65.51 -10.52 76.79
CA ARG A 134 -66.55 -9.48 76.93
C ARG A 134 -67.96 -10.05 76.87
N ASN A 135 -68.21 -11.03 75.99
CA ASN A 135 -69.47 -11.74 75.90
C ASN A 135 -69.74 -12.65 77.12
N GLN A 136 -68.71 -13.32 77.64
CA GLN A 136 -68.82 -14.09 78.89
C GLN A 136 -69.12 -13.19 80.10
N LEU A 137 -68.51 -12.02 80.18
CA LEU A 137 -68.79 -11.02 81.22
C LEU A 137 -70.21 -10.45 81.11
N LEU A 138 -70.72 -10.23 79.90
CA LEU A 138 -72.11 -9.83 79.65
C LEU A 138 -73.12 -10.91 80.07
N LEU A 139 -72.77 -12.19 79.97
CA LEU A 139 -73.59 -13.30 80.45
C LEU A 139 -73.56 -13.45 81.98
N GLN A 140 -72.43 -13.16 82.64
CA GLN A 140 -72.32 -13.09 84.12
C GLN A 140 -72.97 -11.83 84.72
N GLY A 141 -73.06 -10.73 83.95
CA GLY A 141 -73.62 -9.45 84.39
C GLY A 141 -75.16 -9.37 84.43
N ARG A 142 -75.91 -10.43 84.08
CA ARG A 142 -77.38 -10.38 84.03
C ARG A 142 -78.10 -10.60 85.37
N SER A 143 -77.37 -10.75 86.49
CA SER A 143 -77.98 -10.99 87.81
C SER A 143 -77.88 -9.84 88.82
N HIS A 144 -77.28 -8.69 88.53
CA HIS A 144 -77.30 -7.56 89.47
C HIS A 144 -77.64 -6.25 88.77
N SER A 145 -78.64 -5.57 89.33
CA SER A 145 -79.27 -4.38 88.79
C SER A 145 -78.37 -3.13 88.84
N GLN A 146 -78.80 -2.16 88.05
CA GLN A 146 -78.68 -0.71 88.20
C GLN A 146 -77.56 0.01 87.43
N GLN A 147 -78.06 1.03 86.74
CA GLN A 147 -77.46 1.96 85.78
C GLN A 147 -76.28 2.75 86.35
N PRO A 148 -75.32 3.19 85.50
CA PRO A 148 -74.38 4.23 85.85
C PRO A 148 -74.89 5.61 85.43
N SER A 149 -74.79 6.57 86.36
CA SER A 149 -75.00 8.00 86.12
C SER A 149 -73.70 8.71 85.73
N GLU A 150 -73.79 9.46 84.64
CA GLU A 150 -73.17 10.76 84.34
C GLU A 150 -71.74 11.15 84.81
N ASN A 151 -70.92 11.41 83.78
CA ASN A 151 -70.12 12.62 83.55
C ASN A 151 -68.98 13.00 84.53
N HIS A 152 -67.74 13.09 84.01
CA HIS A 152 -67.04 14.35 83.67
C HIS A 152 -65.51 14.16 83.45
N VAL A 153 -64.99 14.84 82.41
CA VAL A 153 -63.60 15.34 82.22
C VAL A 153 -62.52 14.28 81.85
N GLY A 154 -61.65 14.45 80.84
CA GLY A 154 -61.21 15.66 80.14
C GLY A 154 -60.48 15.39 78.81
N LYS A 155 -60.26 16.50 78.10
CA LYS A 155 -59.72 16.68 76.75
C LYS A 155 -58.31 16.09 76.57
N ALA A 156 -58.02 15.56 75.38
CA ALA A 156 -56.72 15.73 74.72
C ALA A 156 -56.85 15.56 73.20
N THR A 157 -56.54 16.65 72.50
CA THR A 157 -56.29 16.83 71.07
C THR A 157 -55.57 15.67 70.38
N ARG A 158 -56.11 15.18 69.25
CA ARG A 158 -55.35 14.41 68.26
C ARG A 158 -55.03 15.32 67.08
N THR A 159 -53.80 15.82 67.10
CA THR A 159 -53.16 16.54 66.01
C THR A 159 -52.91 15.57 64.84
N GLU A 160 -53.44 15.88 63.67
CA GLU A 160 -52.93 15.35 62.42
C GLU A 160 -51.52 15.91 62.20
N VAL A 161 -50.53 15.02 62.09
CA VAL A 161 -49.22 15.36 61.55
C VAL A 161 -48.97 14.47 60.35
N VAL A 162 -49.14 15.11 59.19
CA VAL A 162 -48.58 14.72 57.91
C VAL A 162 -47.06 14.91 57.97
N ALA A 163 -46.28 13.90 57.58
CA ALA A 163 -44.88 14.02 57.21
C ALA A 163 -44.62 13.02 56.08
N THR A 164 -44.72 13.47 54.83
CA THR A 164 -43.58 13.75 53.92
C THR A 164 -42.74 12.54 53.55
N GLU A 165 -43.01 11.98 52.37
CA GLU A 165 -41.97 11.41 51.52
C GLU A 165 -41.85 12.26 50.24
N ARG A 166 -40.60 12.58 49.93
CA ARG A 166 -40.14 13.43 48.83
C ARG A 166 -39.22 12.57 47.97
N GLY A 167 -39.49 12.50 46.67
CA GLY A 167 -38.58 11.92 45.66
C GLY A 167 -39.36 11.20 44.55
N GLY A 168 -39.27 11.52 43.26
CA GLY A 168 -38.49 12.53 42.56
C GLY A 168 -39.25 13.00 41.33
N GLN A 169 -38.93 14.23 40.96
CA GLN A 169 -39.53 15.02 39.90
C GLN A 169 -38.61 14.94 38.67
N MET A 170 -39.18 14.68 37.49
CA MET A 170 -38.56 14.99 36.20
C MET A 170 -39.46 16.00 35.45
N PRO A 171 -38.90 16.80 34.52
CA PRO A 171 -39.32 18.19 34.32
C PRO A 171 -40.55 18.35 33.43
N LYS A 172 -41.41 19.31 33.80
CA LYS A 172 -42.40 19.90 32.90
C LYS A 172 -41.71 20.87 31.94
N MET A 173 -41.95 20.68 30.65
CA MET A 173 -41.94 21.76 29.68
C MET A 173 -43.35 22.37 29.62
N HIS A 174 -43.39 23.68 29.40
CA HIS A 174 -44.55 24.53 29.21
C HIS A 174 -45.63 23.94 28.29
N ASP A 175 -46.90 24.18 28.62
CA ASP A 175 -47.71 24.99 27.71
C ASP A 175 -48.84 25.72 28.44
N ASP A 176 -49.00 26.98 28.05
CA ASP A 176 -50.06 27.91 28.43
C ASP A 176 -51.38 27.49 27.78
N GLY A 177 -52.46 27.54 28.54
CA GLY A 177 -53.76 27.13 28.03
C GLY A 177 -54.90 27.57 28.93
N ASN A 178 -54.94 28.86 29.22
CA ASN A 178 -56.05 29.50 29.90
C ASN A 178 -57.33 29.38 29.04
N VAL A 179 -58.15 28.36 29.27
CA VAL A 179 -59.50 28.28 28.71
C VAL A 179 -60.48 28.17 29.87
N THR A 180 -60.91 29.33 30.33
CA THR A 180 -62.16 29.53 31.07
C THR A 180 -63.33 28.91 30.30
N HIS A 181 -63.73 27.68 30.63
CA HIS A 181 -65.04 27.18 30.24
C HIS A 181 -66.09 27.62 31.26
N ARG A 182 -66.61 28.81 30.98
CA ARG A 182 -67.80 29.42 31.57
C ARG A 182 -68.96 28.43 31.55
N CYS A 183 -69.38 27.96 32.73
CA CYS A 183 -70.65 27.27 32.92
C CYS A 183 -71.81 28.18 32.46
N LEU A 184 -72.45 27.85 31.35
CA LEU A 184 -73.80 28.34 31.06
C LEU A 184 -74.80 27.36 31.68
N ALA A 185 -75.22 27.66 32.90
CA ALA A 185 -76.42 27.08 33.47
C ALA A 185 -77.62 27.64 32.69
N THR A 186 -78.12 26.89 31.72
CA THR A 186 -79.40 27.18 31.08
C THR A 186 -80.50 26.91 32.12
N VAL A 187 -81.00 27.97 32.73
CA VAL A 187 -82.22 27.94 33.54
C VAL A 187 -83.39 27.69 32.57
N TYR A 188 -83.90 26.47 32.53
CA TYR A 188 -85.20 26.19 31.93
C TYR A 188 -86.28 26.85 32.79
N SER A 189 -86.80 27.98 32.32
CA SER A 189 -88.03 28.59 32.83
C SER A 189 -89.22 27.74 32.36
N TYR A 190 -89.67 26.81 33.19
CA TYR A 190 -90.96 26.15 32.98
C TYR A 190 -92.08 27.14 33.28
N LYS A 191 -92.77 27.61 32.24
CA LYS A 191 -94.00 28.40 32.37
C LYS A 191 -95.11 27.45 32.84
N THR A 192 -95.50 27.53 34.10
CA THR A 192 -96.62 26.74 34.65
C THR A 192 -97.92 27.30 34.07
N ILE A 193 -98.53 26.60 33.12
CA ILE A 193 -99.88 26.91 32.64
C ILE A 193 -100.86 26.39 33.71
N ARG A 194 -101.56 27.30 34.39
CA ARG A 194 -102.77 26.95 35.17
C ARG A 194 -103.89 26.67 34.16
N LEU A 195 -104.27 25.41 34.01
CA LEU A 195 -105.54 25.04 33.39
C LEU A 195 -106.67 25.34 34.39
N ALA A 196 -107.33 26.47 34.18
CA ALA A 196 -108.59 26.78 34.84
C ALA A 196 -109.71 25.98 34.15
N GLN A 197 -110.47 25.23 34.95
CA GLN A 197 -111.70 24.56 34.53
C GLN A 197 -112.72 25.62 34.10
N SER A 198 -113.15 25.57 32.84
CA SER A 198 -114.30 26.30 32.32
C SER A 198 -115.31 25.26 31.84
N ALA A 199 -116.40 25.14 32.60
CA ALA A 199 -117.59 24.40 32.21
C ALA A 199 -118.40 25.24 31.23
N GLN A 200 -118.62 24.74 30.00
CA GLN A 200 -119.89 24.95 29.29
C GLN A 200 -119.97 24.05 28.06
N ASP A 201 -120.85 23.06 28.18
CA ASP A 201 -121.84 22.63 27.20
C ASP A 201 -121.52 22.85 25.72
N HIS A 202 -121.07 21.80 25.02
CA HIS A 202 -121.65 21.38 23.72
C HIS A 202 -121.42 19.87 23.54
N LEU A 203 -122.52 19.11 23.60
CA LEU A 203 -122.60 17.70 23.28
C LEU A 203 -122.40 17.51 21.77
N GLY A 204 -121.17 17.17 21.39
CA GLY A 204 -120.78 16.87 20.00
C GLY A 204 -119.26 16.76 19.80
N GLU A 205 -118.45 17.43 20.62
CA GLU A 205 -116.98 17.51 20.45
C GLU A 205 -116.18 16.50 21.30
N LYS A 206 -116.85 15.69 22.14
CA LYS A 206 -116.19 14.81 23.11
C LYS A 206 -115.37 13.68 22.47
N GLU A 207 -115.79 13.18 21.31
CA GLU A 207 -115.04 12.18 20.53
C GLU A 207 -113.86 12.80 19.78
N GLU A 208 -113.98 14.05 19.32
CA GLU A 208 -112.89 14.77 18.63
C GLU A 208 -111.79 15.17 19.63
N THR A 209 -112.16 15.66 20.83
CA THR A 209 -111.19 15.98 21.89
C THR A 209 -110.54 14.75 22.52
N ASP A 210 -111.26 13.61 22.64
CA ASP A 210 -110.67 12.35 23.13
C ASP A 210 -109.75 11.70 22.07
N MET A 211 -110.08 11.85 20.79
CA MET A 211 -109.24 11.40 19.66
C MET A 211 -107.97 12.24 19.55
N GLU A 212 -108.07 13.58 19.64
CA GLU A 212 -106.91 14.49 19.68
C GLU A 212 -106.02 14.24 20.91
N GLN A 213 -106.61 14.00 22.09
CA GLN A 213 -105.84 13.63 23.29
C GLN A 213 -105.14 12.27 23.14
N SER A 214 -105.78 11.30 22.48
CA SER A 214 -105.20 9.99 22.18
C SER A 214 -104.10 10.07 21.11
N GLU A 215 -104.22 10.96 20.14
CA GLU A 215 -103.18 11.27 19.15
C GLU A 215 -101.97 11.95 19.78
N LEU A 216 -102.19 12.97 20.61
CA LEU A 216 -101.13 13.62 21.38
C LEU A 216 -100.44 12.65 22.34
N MET A 217 -101.17 11.73 22.98
CA MET A 217 -100.58 10.69 23.83
C MET A 217 -99.67 9.75 23.04
N ARG A 218 -100.11 9.29 21.86
CA ARG A 218 -99.28 8.49 20.94
C ARG A 218 -98.05 9.25 20.45
N GLU A 219 -98.19 10.54 20.19
CA GLU A 219 -97.07 11.41 19.77
C GLU A 219 -96.07 11.65 20.91
N ILE A 220 -96.54 11.81 22.15
CA ILE A 220 -95.67 11.89 23.33
C ILE A 220 -94.93 10.57 23.55
N GLU A 221 -95.59 9.43 23.37
CA GLU A 221 -94.98 8.11 23.47
C GLU A 221 -93.94 7.87 22.37
N SER A 222 -94.22 8.27 21.12
CA SER A 222 -93.29 8.15 20.01
C SER A 222 -92.06 9.05 20.18
N LEU A 223 -92.25 10.33 20.52
CA LEU A 223 -91.17 11.26 20.83
C LEU A 223 -90.37 10.81 22.07
N GLY A 224 -91.03 10.21 23.06
CA GLY A 224 -90.37 9.61 24.22
C GLY A 224 -89.53 8.37 23.86
N LEU A 225 -89.96 7.57 22.88
CA LEU A 225 -89.16 6.49 22.31
C LEU A 225 -87.96 7.02 21.53
N GLU A 226 -88.15 8.04 20.69
CA GLU A 226 -87.08 8.69 19.92
C GLU A 226 -86.03 9.36 20.82
N LEU A 227 -86.44 10.02 21.90
CA LEU A 227 -85.53 10.59 22.89
C LEU A 227 -84.71 9.51 23.59
N ARG A 228 -85.32 8.36 23.92
CA ARG A 228 -84.60 7.21 24.50
C ARG A 228 -83.60 6.61 23.50
N ASN A 229 -84.01 6.42 22.26
CA ASN A 229 -83.16 5.90 21.18
C ASN A 229 -81.97 6.85 20.93
N SER A 230 -82.21 8.16 20.80
CA SER A 230 -81.16 9.16 20.62
C SER A 230 -80.21 9.22 21.82
N ARG A 231 -80.72 9.11 23.06
CA ARG A 231 -79.89 9.02 24.28
C ARG A 231 -79.02 7.76 24.29
N GLU A 232 -79.53 6.64 23.83
CA GLU A 232 -78.75 5.40 23.76
C GLU A 232 -77.67 5.45 22.66
N VAL A 233 -78.02 5.99 21.49
CA VAL A 233 -77.04 6.27 20.42
C VAL A 233 -75.94 7.20 20.93
N LEU A 234 -76.30 8.28 21.64
CA LEU A 234 -75.31 9.20 22.22
C LEU A 234 -74.38 8.51 23.23
N LYS A 235 -74.90 7.61 24.07
CA LYS A 235 -74.06 6.81 24.98
C LYS A 235 -73.14 5.86 24.22
N LYS A 236 -73.62 5.22 23.16
CA LYS A 236 -72.80 4.35 22.29
C LYS A 236 -71.69 5.16 21.63
N THR A 237 -71.98 6.29 21.01
CA THR A 237 -70.98 7.15 20.37
C THR A 237 -69.97 7.71 21.38
N GLN A 238 -70.40 8.07 22.59
CA GLN A 238 -69.49 8.47 23.67
C GLN A 238 -68.53 7.33 24.07
N SER A 239 -69.03 6.09 24.17
CA SER A 239 -68.18 4.93 24.50
C SER A 239 -67.20 4.58 23.38
N GLU A 240 -67.61 4.76 22.12
CA GLU A 240 -66.76 4.57 20.94
C GLU A 240 -65.68 5.65 20.86
N ALA A 241 -66.03 6.92 21.07
CA ALA A 241 -65.06 8.01 21.15
C ALA A 241 -64.02 7.75 22.24
N GLN A 242 -64.44 7.32 23.44
CA GLN A 242 -63.52 6.92 24.51
C GLN A 242 -62.62 5.74 24.13
N ARG A 243 -63.12 4.79 23.33
CA ARG A 243 -62.31 3.69 22.80
C ARG A 243 -61.25 4.21 21.83
N TRP A 244 -61.63 5.06 20.88
CA TRP A 244 -60.71 5.68 19.93
C TRP A 244 -59.63 6.52 20.62
N TYR A 245 -59.97 7.29 21.67
CA TYR A 245 -58.96 8.04 22.43
C TYR A 245 -57.95 7.12 23.12
N ARG A 246 -58.39 5.98 23.68
CA ARG A 246 -57.49 4.98 24.26
C ARG A 246 -56.60 4.34 23.19
N GLU A 247 -57.17 3.96 22.06
CA GLU A 247 -56.42 3.39 20.94
C GLU A 247 -55.41 4.37 20.34
N LEU A 248 -55.77 5.66 20.24
CA LEU A 248 -54.88 6.72 19.78
C LEU A 248 -53.69 6.87 20.73
N GLY A 249 -53.90 6.92 22.05
CA GLY A 249 -52.80 6.99 23.02
C GLY A 249 -51.86 5.79 22.93
N VAL A 250 -52.38 4.56 22.79
CA VAL A 250 -51.55 3.36 22.58
C VAL A 250 -50.82 3.40 21.23
N SER A 251 -51.43 3.97 20.19
CA SER A 251 -50.80 4.18 18.88
C SER A 251 -49.64 5.19 18.95
N GLU A 252 -49.83 6.30 19.67
CA GLU A 252 -48.80 7.33 19.88
C GLU A 252 -47.57 6.77 20.59
N VAL A 253 -47.77 6.00 21.66
CA VAL A 253 -46.66 5.32 22.37
C VAL A 253 -45.91 4.37 21.43
N ARG A 254 -46.63 3.54 20.66
CA ARG A 254 -46.00 2.63 19.68
C ARG A 254 -45.21 3.39 18.61
N ARG A 255 -45.72 4.53 18.14
CA ARG A 255 -45.03 5.41 17.18
C ARG A 255 -43.76 6.00 17.77
N GLU A 256 -43.82 6.53 18.99
CA GLU A 256 -42.63 7.07 19.69
C GLU A 256 -41.56 6.01 19.94
N GLU A 257 -41.96 4.80 20.34
CA GLU A 257 -41.02 3.69 20.48
C GLU A 257 -40.41 3.28 19.14
N ALA A 258 -41.20 3.28 18.06
CA ALA A 258 -40.70 3.01 16.72
C ALA A 258 -39.71 4.09 16.26
N GLU A 259 -39.98 5.36 16.56
CA GLU A 259 -39.09 6.48 16.30
C GLU A 259 -37.78 6.37 17.08
N LYS A 260 -37.85 6.03 18.39
CA LYS A 260 -36.66 5.75 19.20
C LYS A 260 -35.85 4.58 18.64
N ARG A 261 -36.51 3.50 18.22
CA ARG A 261 -35.86 2.34 17.59
C ARG A 261 -35.20 2.72 16.26
N ALA A 262 -35.89 3.48 15.41
CA ALA A 262 -35.36 3.98 14.15
C ALA A 262 -34.17 4.92 14.36
N GLY A 263 -34.20 5.79 15.37
CA GLY A 263 -33.09 6.66 15.74
C GLY A 263 -31.85 5.89 16.18
N LYS A 264 -32.02 4.84 16.99
CA LYS A 264 -30.91 3.93 17.36
C LYS A 264 -30.31 3.26 16.13
N ALA A 265 -31.14 2.66 15.28
CA ALA A 265 -30.68 2.03 14.04
C ALA A 265 -29.99 3.01 13.08
N ALA A 266 -30.48 4.26 12.98
CA ALA A 266 -29.84 5.29 12.16
C ALA A 266 -28.45 5.67 12.67
N ASN A 267 -28.27 5.77 14.00
CA ASN A 267 -26.97 6.02 14.62
C ASN A 267 -26.00 4.86 14.40
N GLU A 268 -26.47 3.61 14.53
CA GLU A 268 -25.67 2.42 14.21
C GLU A 268 -25.22 2.43 12.75
N VAL A 269 -26.12 2.67 11.80
CA VAL A 269 -25.79 2.78 10.37
C VAL A 269 -24.79 3.91 10.10
N LYS A 270 -24.87 5.03 10.83
CA LYS A 270 -23.90 6.11 10.73
C LYS A 270 -22.51 5.66 11.18
N GLY A 271 -22.42 4.96 12.31
CA GLY A 271 -21.16 4.37 12.81
C GLY A 271 -20.56 3.39 11.80
N MET A 272 -21.35 2.44 11.30
CA MET A 272 -20.91 1.48 10.28
C MET A 272 -20.42 2.16 9.00
N ARG A 273 -21.03 3.29 8.59
CA ARG A 273 -20.57 4.06 7.42
C ARG A 273 -19.23 4.73 7.66
N GLU A 274 -18.99 5.26 8.85
CA GLU A 274 -17.70 5.86 9.22
C GLU A 274 -16.62 4.78 9.29
N GLU A 275 -16.90 3.63 9.90
CA GLU A 275 -16.02 2.46 9.89
C GLU A 275 -15.71 1.99 8.47
N THR A 276 -16.70 1.94 7.58
CA THR A 276 -16.50 1.58 6.17
C THR A 276 -15.57 2.56 5.44
N LYS A 277 -15.67 3.86 5.74
CA LYS A 277 -14.77 4.88 5.17
C LYS A 277 -13.34 4.69 5.65
N GLU A 278 -13.14 4.41 6.94
CA GLU A 278 -11.80 4.14 7.49
C GLU A 278 -11.22 2.84 6.92
N VAL A 279 -12.03 1.79 6.75
CA VAL A 279 -11.61 0.55 6.09
C VAL A 279 -11.18 0.80 4.63
N GLU A 280 -11.94 1.59 3.86
CA GLU A 280 -11.53 1.91 2.49
C GLU A 280 -10.27 2.78 2.45
N LYS A 281 -10.11 3.72 3.39
CA LYS A 281 -8.87 4.51 3.52
C LYS A 281 -7.66 3.61 3.80
N THR A 282 -7.73 2.76 4.82
CA THR A 282 -6.65 1.81 5.15
C THR A 282 -6.38 0.82 4.01
N LYS A 283 -7.41 0.45 3.24
CA LYS A 283 -7.24 -0.36 2.03
C LYS A 283 -6.46 0.40 0.97
N THR A 284 -6.78 1.66 0.69
CA THR A 284 -5.99 2.46 -0.27
C THR A 284 -4.53 2.62 0.17
N GLU A 285 -4.27 2.89 1.44
CA GLU A 285 -2.93 2.96 2.02
C GLU A 285 -2.18 1.60 1.92
N ASN A 286 -2.87 0.48 2.13
CA ASN A 286 -2.28 -0.85 1.92
C ASN A 286 -1.90 -1.10 0.45
N HIS A 287 -2.69 -0.59 -0.51
CA HIS A 287 -2.36 -0.71 -1.92
C HIS A 287 -1.12 0.12 -2.27
N THR A 288 -0.99 1.34 -1.74
CA THR A 288 0.20 2.17 -1.95
C THR A 288 1.43 1.54 -1.34
N LEU A 289 1.35 1.05 -0.10
CA LEU A 289 2.46 0.35 0.56
C LEU A 289 2.89 -0.93 -0.18
N ARG A 290 1.93 -1.69 -0.75
CA ARG A 290 2.27 -2.85 -1.59
C ARG A 290 2.99 -2.45 -2.87
N ALA A 291 2.62 -1.34 -3.48
CA ALA A 291 3.30 -0.83 -4.67
C ALA A 291 4.74 -0.40 -4.34
N GLU A 292 4.93 0.35 -3.25
CA GLU A 292 6.26 0.75 -2.76
C GLU A 292 7.12 -0.45 -2.40
N LEU A 293 6.55 -1.47 -1.73
CA LEU A 293 7.26 -2.73 -1.44
C LEU A 293 7.68 -3.44 -2.73
N GLY A 294 6.82 -3.44 -3.75
CA GLY A 294 7.14 -3.95 -5.08
C GLY A 294 8.33 -3.23 -5.72
N GLU A 295 8.36 -1.90 -5.62
CA GLU A 295 9.47 -1.09 -6.13
C GLU A 295 10.78 -1.35 -5.39
N VAL A 296 10.75 -1.35 -4.06
CA VAL A 296 11.93 -1.65 -3.23
C VAL A 296 12.45 -3.06 -3.52
N LYS A 297 11.56 -4.05 -3.66
CA LYS A 297 11.92 -5.41 -4.06
C LYS A 297 12.59 -5.43 -5.44
N GLY A 298 12.07 -4.65 -6.40
CA GLY A 298 12.69 -4.48 -7.71
C GLY A 298 14.11 -3.91 -7.63
N ARG A 299 14.30 -2.83 -6.85
CA ARG A 299 15.63 -2.23 -6.63
C ARG A 299 16.60 -3.22 -5.98
N LEU A 300 16.15 -3.99 -5.00
CA LEU A 300 16.97 -5.01 -4.34
C LEU A 300 17.43 -6.10 -5.33
N LEU A 301 16.53 -6.57 -6.21
CA LEU A 301 16.90 -7.53 -7.24
C LEU A 301 17.93 -6.98 -8.23
N CYS A 302 17.87 -5.70 -8.58
CA CYS A 302 18.89 -5.06 -9.43
C CYS A 302 20.24 -4.99 -8.71
N LEU A 303 20.25 -4.53 -7.45
CA LEU A 303 21.47 -4.45 -6.64
C LEU A 303 22.14 -5.81 -6.44
N GLU A 304 21.37 -6.88 -6.24
CA GLU A 304 21.95 -8.23 -6.14
C GLU A 304 22.60 -8.68 -7.46
N ARG A 305 22.04 -8.34 -8.62
CA ARG A 305 22.70 -8.62 -9.92
C ARG A 305 24.00 -7.83 -10.06
N GLU A 306 23.97 -6.54 -9.80
CA GLU A 306 25.16 -5.68 -9.88
C GLU A 306 26.26 -6.15 -8.92
N LYS A 307 25.89 -6.59 -7.71
CA LYS A 307 26.81 -7.19 -6.74
C LYS A 307 27.42 -8.48 -7.27
N THR A 308 26.65 -9.35 -7.90
CA THR A 308 27.20 -10.56 -8.54
C THR A 308 28.16 -10.21 -9.68
N ASP A 309 27.81 -9.25 -10.54
CA ASP A 309 28.66 -8.82 -11.64
C ASP A 309 29.97 -8.21 -11.13
N ALA A 310 29.91 -7.34 -10.13
CA ALA A 310 31.07 -6.76 -9.46
C ALA A 310 31.96 -7.85 -8.83
N HIS A 311 31.36 -8.88 -8.23
CA HIS A 311 32.10 -10.01 -7.68
C HIS A 311 32.83 -10.81 -8.77
N THR A 312 32.17 -11.10 -9.89
CA THR A 312 32.81 -11.80 -11.02
C THR A 312 33.97 -10.99 -11.62
N LEU A 313 33.82 -9.67 -11.73
CA LEU A 313 34.88 -8.78 -12.18
C LEU A 313 36.06 -8.78 -11.21
N ARG A 314 35.80 -8.75 -9.90
CA ARG A 314 36.85 -8.86 -8.88
C ARG A 314 37.64 -10.16 -9.00
N ILE A 315 36.97 -11.29 -9.22
CA ILE A 315 37.63 -12.58 -9.45
C ILE A 315 38.54 -12.50 -10.67
N LYS A 316 38.04 -12.00 -11.81
CA LYS A 316 38.82 -11.84 -13.05
C LYS A 316 40.06 -10.94 -12.84
N ILE A 317 39.91 -9.82 -12.13
CA ILE A 317 41.03 -8.92 -11.83
C ILE A 317 42.05 -9.62 -10.93
N GLN A 318 41.60 -10.37 -9.92
CA GLN A 318 42.48 -11.11 -9.02
C GLN A 318 43.29 -12.20 -9.76
N GLU A 319 42.67 -12.90 -10.71
CA GLU A 319 43.33 -13.88 -11.57
C GLU A 319 44.38 -13.22 -12.49
N LYS A 320 44.05 -12.07 -13.07
CA LYS A 320 45.03 -11.32 -13.89
C LYS A 320 46.20 -10.83 -13.05
N PHE A 321 45.94 -10.37 -11.84
CA PHE A 321 46.98 -9.94 -10.91
C PHE A 321 47.90 -11.10 -10.50
N SER A 322 47.35 -12.27 -10.17
CA SER A 322 48.16 -13.44 -9.80
C SER A 322 49.04 -13.92 -10.96
N LEU A 323 48.52 -13.91 -12.19
CA LEU A 323 49.27 -14.29 -13.39
C LEU A 323 50.41 -13.31 -13.67
N LEU A 324 50.16 -12.00 -13.65
CA LEU A 324 51.20 -10.98 -13.81
C LEU A 324 52.26 -11.05 -12.71
N GLN A 325 51.84 -11.33 -11.47
CA GLN A 325 52.77 -11.51 -10.36
C GLN A 325 53.67 -12.74 -10.57
N ALA A 326 53.14 -13.85 -11.10
CA ALA A 326 53.91 -15.03 -11.43
C ALA A 326 54.91 -14.76 -12.57
N GLU A 327 54.48 -14.06 -13.63
CA GLU A 327 55.36 -13.65 -14.73
C GLU A 327 56.50 -12.74 -14.26
N LEU A 328 56.19 -11.77 -13.40
CA LEU A 328 57.20 -10.88 -12.82
C LEU A 328 58.23 -11.67 -12.01
N LYS A 329 57.78 -12.63 -11.19
CA LYS A 329 58.66 -13.52 -10.42
C LYS A 329 59.55 -14.35 -11.36
N ALA A 330 58.99 -14.96 -12.39
CA ALA A 330 59.75 -15.74 -13.36
C ALA A 330 60.82 -14.89 -14.07
N LYS A 331 60.46 -13.69 -14.56
CA LYS A 331 61.41 -12.75 -15.18
C LYS A 331 62.50 -12.31 -14.21
N SER A 332 62.15 -12.10 -12.93
CA SER A 332 63.14 -11.72 -11.91
C SER A 332 64.16 -12.83 -11.61
N VAL A 333 63.73 -14.10 -11.66
CA VAL A 333 64.61 -15.26 -11.49
C VAL A 333 65.53 -15.40 -12.70
N ALA A 334 64.97 -15.37 -13.91
CA ALA A 334 65.76 -15.43 -15.15
C ALA A 334 66.81 -14.29 -15.24
N LEU A 335 66.45 -13.08 -14.80
CA LEU A 335 67.38 -11.96 -14.76
C LEU A 335 68.54 -12.19 -13.77
N LYS A 336 68.26 -12.79 -12.59
CA LYS A 336 69.29 -13.13 -11.60
C LYS A 336 70.24 -14.21 -12.13
N GLU A 337 69.70 -15.24 -12.78
CA GLU A 337 70.47 -16.30 -13.42
C GLU A 337 71.39 -15.71 -14.50
N LEU A 338 70.85 -14.91 -15.42
CA LEU A 338 71.63 -14.25 -16.46
C LEU A 338 72.71 -13.31 -15.88
N SER A 339 72.38 -12.57 -14.82
CA SER A 339 73.34 -11.70 -14.13
C SER A 339 74.47 -12.52 -13.51
N SER A 340 74.16 -13.70 -12.93
CA SER A 340 75.16 -14.60 -12.37
C SER A 340 76.07 -15.19 -13.45
N GLU A 341 75.50 -15.64 -14.58
CA GLU A 341 76.27 -16.12 -15.73
C GLU A 341 77.18 -15.04 -16.30
N TYR A 342 76.67 -13.81 -16.45
CA TYR A 342 77.47 -12.66 -16.89
C TYR A 342 78.65 -12.40 -15.94
N THR A 343 78.44 -12.46 -14.62
CA THR A 343 79.54 -12.30 -13.65
C THR A 343 80.57 -13.43 -13.73
N SER A 344 80.14 -14.67 -13.98
CA SER A 344 81.03 -15.81 -14.17
C SER A 344 81.87 -15.65 -15.45
N LEU A 345 81.24 -15.35 -16.60
CA LEU A 345 81.92 -15.13 -17.88
C LEU A 345 82.89 -13.94 -17.83
N LYS A 346 82.53 -12.88 -17.11
CA LYS A 346 83.41 -11.74 -16.87
C LYS A 346 84.62 -12.11 -15.99
N GLY A 347 84.45 -13.07 -15.08
CA GLY A 347 85.53 -13.64 -14.27
C GLY A 347 86.43 -14.62 -15.05
N GLU A 348 85.89 -15.32 -16.04
CA GLU A 348 86.58 -16.31 -16.89
C GLU A 348 87.22 -15.71 -18.15
N GLN A 349 87.41 -14.38 -18.23
CA GLN A 349 87.97 -13.71 -19.40
C GLN A 349 89.46 -14.04 -19.58
N GLY A 350 89.71 -15.21 -20.17
CA GLY A 350 91.01 -15.81 -20.39
C GLY A 350 91.07 -16.65 -21.68
N SER A 351 90.60 -16.12 -22.81
CA SER A 351 91.19 -16.33 -24.15
C SER A 351 90.33 -15.64 -25.24
N ARG A 352 90.99 -14.98 -26.19
CA ARG A 352 90.39 -14.24 -27.30
C ARG A 352 89.79 -15.16 -28.38
N GLU A 353 90.20 -16.42 -28.42
CA GLU A 353 89.72 -17.41 -29.40
C GLU A 353 88.33 -17.97 -29.06
N ASP A 354 87.99 -18.11 -27.78
CA ASP A 354 86.67 -18.62 -27.35
C ASP A 354 85.53 -17.66 -27.69
N TRP A 355 85.80 -16.35 -27.62
CA TRP A 355 84.88 -15.30 -28.07
C TRP A 355 84.63 -15.33 -29.57
N SER A 356 85.63 -15.68 -30.37
CA SER A 356 85.45 -15.76 -31.82
C SER A 356 84.57 -16.96 -32.18
N ASN A 357 84.79 -18.12 -31.57
CA ASN A 357 84.02 -19.35 -31.82
C ASN A 357 82.55 -19.25 -31.37
N THR A 358 82.32 -18.62 -30.22
CA THR A 358 80.95 -18.37 -29.72
C THR A 358 80.19 -17.38 -30.61
N LEU A 359 80.86 -16.36 -31.15
CA LEU A 359 80.28 -15.42 -32.12
C LEU A 359 79.89 -16.09 -33.44
N THR A 360 80.71 -17.01 -33.96
CA THR A 360 80.38 -17.79 -35.17
C THR A 360 79.18 -18.69 -34.94
N LEU A 361 79.12 -19.39 -33.80
CA LEU A 361 77.99 -20.26 -33.46
C LEU A 361 76.67 -19.48 -33.30
N LEU A 362 76.74 -18.31 -32.66
CA LEU A 362 75.59 -17.42 -32.49
C LEU A 362 75.07 -16.90 -33.83
N ARG A 363 75.98 -16.56 -34.75
CA ARG A 363 75.63 -16.10 -36.09
C ARG A 363 74.90 -17.19 -36.89
N VAL A 364 75.40 -18.43 -36.83
CA VAL A 364 74.73 -19.59 -37.48
C VAL A 364 73.35 -19.84 -36.88
N ARG A 365 73.19 -19.78 -35.55
CA ARG A 365 71.87 -19.94 -34.91
C ARG A 365 70.90 -18.82 -35.28
N TYR A 366 71.38 -17.58 -35.37
CA TYR A 366 70.55 -16.45 -35.77
C TYR A 366 70.08 -16.59 -37.23
N ASP A 367 70.96 -17.04 -38.13
CA ASP A 367 70.61 -17.30 -39.52
C ASP A 367 69.56 -18.42 -39.66
N ASP A 368 69.67 -19.51 -38.89
CA ASP A 368 68.68 -20.58 -38.85
C ASP A 368 67.30 -20.10 -38.36
N ILE A 369 67.26 -19.33 -37.26
CA ILE A 369 66.01 -18.75 -36.73
C ILE A 369 65.39 -17.79 -37.74
N ARG A 370 66.20 -16.96 -38.39
CA ARG A 370 65.74 -16.01 -39.41
C ARG A 370 65.13 -16.74 -40.61
N ASN A 371 65.75 -17.83 -41.06
CA ASN A 371 65.21 -18.65 -42.14
C ASN A 371 63.88 -19.31 -41.75
N LYS A 372 63.76 -19.85 -40.53
CA LYS A 372 62.51 -20.39 -40.00
C LYS A 372 61.40 -19.33 -39.94
N TYR A 373 61.73 -18.12 -39.48
CA TYR A 373 60.79 -16.99 -39.48
C TYR A 373 60.34 -16.62 -40.89
N ASN A 374 61.26 -16.53 -41.86
CA ASN A 374 60.93 -16.20 -43.25
C ASN A 374 59.99 -17.24 -43.88
N VAL A 375 60.17 -18.53 -43.58
CA VAL A 375 59.26 -19.60 -44.04
C VAL A 375 57.86 -19.44 -43.44
N LEU A 376 57.75 -19.13 -42.15
CA LEU A 376 56.46 -18.89 -41.49
C LEU A 376 55.77 -17.64 -42.04
N LEU A 377 56.54 -16.56 -42.28
CA LEU A 377 56.02 -15.32 -42.84
C LEU A 377 55.42 -15.55 -44.23
N ARG A 378 56.09 -16.31 -45.09
CA ARG A 378 55.53 -16.67 -46.41
C ARG A 378 54.25 -17.49 -46.32
N LYS A 379 54.14 -18.43 -45.37
CA LYS A 379 52.90 -19.19 -45.14
C LYS A 379 51.75 -18.29 -44.69
N SER A 380 52.01 -17.35 -43.77
CA SER A 380 51.00 -16.38 -43.34
C SER A 380 50.55 -15.44 -44.47
N GLN A 381 51.47 -15.09 -45.37
CA GLN A 381 51.13 -14.30 -46.56
C GLN A 381 50.22 -15.08 -47.51
N THR A 382 50.49 -16.37 -47.74
CA THR A 382 49.60 -17.20 -48.57
C THR A 382 48.22 -17.37 -47.93
N ASP A 383 48.12 -17.48 -46.61
CA ASP A 383 46.82 -17.54 -45.92
C ASP A 383 46.03 -16.22 -46.07
N LEU A 384 46.74 -15.09 -46.05
CA LEU A 384 46.15 -13.78 -46.28
C LEU A 384 45.64 -13.62 -47.72
N ASP A 385 46.39 -14.14 -48.71
CA ASP A 385 46.00 -14.09 -50.12
C ASP A 385 44.83 -15.05 -50.45
N ILE A 386 44.71 -16.17 -49.71
CA ILE A 386 43.61 -17.15 -49.87
C ILE A 386 42.32 -16.68 -49.15
N ALA A 387 42.42 -15.81 -48.13
CA ALA A 387 41.27 -15.35 -47.35
C ALA A 387 40.14 -14.68 -48.20
N PRO A 388 40.43 -13.79 -49.17
CA PRO A 388 39.40 -13.24 -50.06
C PRO A 388 38.70 -14.32 -50.89
N LEU A 389 39.40 -15.38 -51.29
CA LEU A 389 38.81 -16.49 -52.04
C LEU A 389 37.88 -17.32 -51.15
N LYS A 390 38.29 -17.61 -49.91
CA LYS A 390 37.42 -18.27 -48.91
C LYS A 390 36.16 -17.45 -48.62
N ALA A 391 36.28 -16.13 -48.50
CA ALA A 391 35.13 -15.24 -48.29
C ALA A 391 34.17 -15.23 -49.51
N LYS A 392 34.72 -15.15 -50.74
CA LYS A 392 33.92 -15.25 -51.97
C LYS A 392 33.20 -16.59 -52.08
N LEU A 393 33.89 -17.69 -51.77
CA LEU A 393 33.31 -19.03 -51.79
C LEU A 393 32.21 -19.19 -50.74
N SER A 394 32.42 -18.74 -49.50
CA SER A 394 31.38 -18.71 -48.45
C SER A 394 30.13 -17.93 -48.88
N CYS A 395 30.32 -16.76 -49.50
CA CYS A 395 29.20 -15.97 -50.03
C CYS A 395 28.43 -16.71 -51.14
N LEU A 396 29.14 -17.39 -52.05
CA LEU A 396 28.51 -18.20 -53.10
C LEU A 396 27.71 -19.37 -52.51
N VAL A 397 28.25 -20.06 -51.50
CA VAL A 397 27.57 -21.17 -50.80
C VAL A 397 26.27 -20.69 -50.14
N VAL A 398 26.30 -19.55 -49.45
CA VAL A 398 25.08 -18.95 -48.85
C VAL A 398 24.04 -18.60 -49.91
N LYS A 399 24.46 -18.04 -51.06
CA LYS A 399 23.53 -17.75 -52.17
C LYS A 399 22.91 -19.01 -52.77
N CYS A 400 23.68 -20.10 -52.89
CA CYS A 400 23.17 -21.39 -53.33
C CYS A 400 22.16 -21.96 -52.33
N GLN A 401 22.43 -21.86 -51.01
CA GLN A 401 21.48 -22.28 -49.97
C GLN A 401 20.17 -21.47 -50.01
N GLN A 402 20.26 -20.14 -50.21
CA GLN A 402 19.07 -19.29 -50.35
C GLN A 402 18.22 -19.69 -51.57
N ARG A 403 18.87 -19.96 -52.71
CA ARG A 403 18.19 -20.46 -53.92
C ARG A 403 17.55 -21.82 -53.69
N ASN A 404 18.24 -22.73 -53.01
CA ASN A 404 17.70 -24.05 -52.67
C ASN A 404 16.50 -23.94 -51.71
N SER A 405 16.54 -23.01 -50.76
CA SER A 405 15.38 -22.72 -49.89
C SER A 405 14.17 -22.22 -50.69
N LEU A 406 14.39 -21.32 -51.66
CA LEU A 406 13.33 -20.86 -52.57
C LEU A 406 12.81 -22.00 -53.46
N LEU A 407 13.70 -22.86 -53.97
CA LEU A 407 13.33 -24.03 -54.77
C LEU A 407 12.40 -24.96 -53.98
N VAL A 408 12.69 -25.23 -52.69
CA VAL A 408 11.79 -25.99 -51.80
C VAL A 408 10.42 -25.32 -51.69
N GLN A 409 10.37 -24.01 -51.48
CA GLN A 409 9.09 -23.27 -51.38
C GLN A 409 8.28 -23.33 -52.69
N LEU A 410 8.95 -23.17 -53.83
CA LEU A 410 8.33 -23.28 -55.16
C LEU A 410 7.81 -24.69 -55.44
N MET A 411 8.60 -25.72 -55.12
CA MET A 411 8.15 -27.12 -55.22
C MET A 411 6.93 -27.39 -54.34
N GLN A 412 6.92 -26.89 -53.10
CA GLN A 412 5.76 -27.01 -52.22
C GLN A 412 4.52 -26.29 -52.77
N ALA A 413 4.70 -25.11 -53.37
CA ALA A 413 3.61 -24.38 -54.00
C ALA A 413 3.05 -25.12 -55.23
N LEU A 414 3.92 -25.58 -56.13
CA LEU A 414 3.52 -26.35 -57.32
C LEU A 414 2.82 -27.67 -56.95
N ARG A 415 3.30 -28.35 -55.89
CA ARG A 415 2.64 -29.54 -55.33
C ARG A 415 1.21 -29.25 -54.88
N ARG A 416 0.94 -28.06 -54.32
CA ARG A 416 -0.41 -27.65 -53.89
C ARG A 416 -1.36 -27.35 -55.05
N TYR A 417 -0.86 -26.90 -56.19
CA TYR A 417 -1.67 -26.56 -57.37
C TYR A 417 -1.80 -27.73 -58.38
N GLY A 418 -1.23 -28.90 -58.09
CA GLY A 418 -1.33 -30.09 -58.95
C GLY A 418 -0.52 -30.02 -60.25
N CYS A 419 0.37 -29.04 -60.40
CA CYS A 419 1.23 -28.85 -61.57
C CYS A 419 2.60 -29.51 -61.34
N LEU A 420 2.67 -30.84 -61.40
CA LEU A 420 3.91 -31.58 -61.17
C LEU A 420 4.28 -32.43 -62.39
N ASP A 421 5.38 -32.06 -63.05
CA ASP A 421 6.10 -32.94 -63.96
C ASP A 421 7.13 -33.75 -63.15
N TYR A 422 7.14 -35.07 -63.31
CA TYR A 422 8.04 -35.98 -62.61
C TYR A 422 9.52 -35.65 -62.86
N ASN A 423 9.87 -35.28 -64.09
CA ASN A 423 11.25 -34.94 -64.44
C ASN A 423 11.71 -33.67 -63.72
N LEU A 424 10.86 -32.64 -63.70
CA LEU A 424 11.14 -31.39 -63.01
C LEU A 424 11.25 -31.58 -61.49
N THR A 425 10.44 -32.47 -60.91
CA THR A 425 10.55 -32.79 -59.49
C THR A 425 11.85 -33.54 -59.16
N GLN A 426 12.29 -34.44 -60.04
CA GLN A 426 13.53 -35.19 -59.83
C GLN A 426 14.75 -34.27 -59.94
N GLU A 427 14.82 -33.41 -60.97
CA GLU A 427 15.91 -32.43 -61.11
C GLU A 427 16.01 -31.48 -59.91
N ALA A 428 14.85 -31.05 -59.40
CA ALA A 428 14.83 -30.19 -58.22
C ALA A 428 15.25 -30.94 -56.95
N GLU A 429 14.89 -32.21 -56.79
CA GLU A 429 15.37 -33.05 -55.69
C GLU A 429 16.88 -33.33 -55.77
N ASP A 430 17.44 -33.53 -56.97
CA ASP A 430 18.88 -33.72 -57.17
C ASP A 430 19.67 -32.44 -56.78
N LEU A 431 19.16 -31.25 -57.14
CA LEU A 431 19.77 -29.96 -56.76
C LEU A 431 19.70 -29.68 -55.25
N LEU A 432 18.67 -30.19 -54.56
CA LEU A 432 18.51 -30.05 -53.12
C LEU A 432 19.38 -31.03 -52.33
N ASN A 433 19.68 -32.19 -52.92
CA ASN A 433 20.49 -33.26 -52.33
C ASN A 433 21.95 -33.26 -52.80
N ASP A 434 22.43 -32.17 -53.40
CA ASP A 434 23.82 -32.03 -53.83
C ASP A 434 24.78 -32.15 -52.63
N THR A 435 25.51 -33.27 -52.60
CA THR A 435 26.44 -33.61 -51.52
C THR A 435 27.64 -32.67 -51.47
N ALA A 436 28.13 -32.19 -52.62
CA ALA A 436 29.25 -31.26 -52.65
C ALA A 436 28.86 -29.91 -52.02
N LEU A 437 27.65 -29.41 -52.30
CA LEU A 437 27.17 -28.17 -51.69
C LEU A 437 26.99 -28.32 -50.17
N GLN A 438 26.57 -29.48 -49.68
CA GLN A 438 26.47 -29.78 -48.24
C GLN A 438 27.85 -29.80 -47.56
N ASP A 439 28.87 -30.37 -48.20
CA ASP A 439 30.24 -30.38 -47.69
C ASP A 439 30.83 -28.96 -47.63
N TYR A 440 30.61 -28.14 -48.66
CA TYR A 440 30.99 -26.73 -48.63
C TYR A 440 30.22 -25.94 -47.56
N ALA A 441 28.92 -26.22 -47.37
CA ALA A 441 28.11 -25.60 -46.34
C ALA A 441 28.63 -25.88 -44.92
N SER A 442 28.99 -27.13 -44.63
CA SER A 442 29.53 -27.51 -43.32
C SER A 442 30.90 -26.86 -43.02
N THR A 443 31.67 -26.58 -44.07
CA THR A 443 33.00 -25.97 -43.96
C THR A 443 32.96 -24.44 -43.83
N PHE A 444 32.01 -23.77 -44.50
CA PHE A 444 32.00 -22.31 -44.66
C PHE A 444 30.83 -21.57 -43.97
N THR A 445 29.93 -22.28 -43.31
CA THR A 445 28.76 -21.69 -42.62
C THR A 445 28.73 -22.17 -41.18
N PRO A 446 28.87 -21.29 -40.16
CA PRO A 446 28.68 -21.69 -38.77
C PRO A 446 27.19 -22.03 -38.49
N PRO A 447 26.91 -22.92 -37.53
CA PRO A 447 25.54 -23.30 -37.20
C PRO A 447 24.71 -22.08 -36.75
N PRO A 448 23.41 -22.04 -37.06
CA PRO A 448 22.58 -20.86 -36.84
C PRO A 448 22.53 -20.53 -35.35
N THR A 449 23.21 -19.46 -34.96
CA THR A 449 22.96 -18.78 -33.69
C THR A 449 21.66 -18.02 -33.87
N ALA A 450 20.66 -18.38 -33.06
CA ALA A 450 19.40 -17.67 -32.99
C ALA A 450 19.64 -16.21 -32.60
N ALA A 451 19.47 -15.29 -33.57
CA ALA A 451 18.94 -13.93 -33.43
C ALA A 451 19.48 -13.03 -34.56
N LEU A 452 18.63 -12.78 -35.56
CA LEU A 452 18.43 -11.47 -36.16
C LEU A 452 17.20 -11.56 -37.07
N GLN A 453 16.03 -11.58 -36.42
CA GLN A 453 14.87 -10.92 -37.01
C GLN A 453 15.24 -9.45 -37.14
N GLN A 454 15.26 -8.92 -38.36
CA GLN A 454 15.02 -7.50 -38.59
C GLN A 454 14.46 -7.26 -39.99
N ASN A 455 13.21 -6.80 -39.97
CA ASN A 455 12.60 -5.81 -40.86
C ASN A 455 12.25 -6.22 -42.30
N THR A 456 11.14 -6.96 -42.43
CA THR A 456 10.25 -6.84 -43.59
C THR A 456 9.27 -5.69 -43.33
N HIS A 457 9.64 -4.46 -43.71
CA HIS A 457 8.68 -3.35 -43.77
C HIS A 457 7.90 -3.49 -45.09
N LEU A 458 6.59 -3.71 -44.97
CA LEU A 458 5.63 -3.71 -46.07
C LEU A 458 5.34 -2.26 -46.50
N LEU A 459 5.42 -1.95 -47.80
CA LEU A 459 4.56 -0.98 -48.47
C LEU A 459 4.37 -1.33 -49.97
N PRO A 460 3.21 -1.03 -50.60
CA PRO A 460 2.71 -1.65 -51.84
C PRO A 460 3.14 -0.90 -53.15
N PRO A 461 2.75 -1.38 -54.36
CA PRO A 461 3.57 -1.23 -55.56
C PRO A 461 3.16 -0.11 -56.55
N ALA A 462 4.16 0.26 -57.36
CA ALA A 462 4.16 0.65 -58.79
C ALA A 462 3.61 2.03 -59.25
N ALA A 463 4.53 2.83 -59.84
CA ALA A 463 4.41 3.47 -61.17
C ALA A 463 5.78 4.12 -61.50
N SER A 464 6.54 3.58 -62.46
CA SER A 464 6.71 4.14 -63.81
C SER A 464 7.20 5.60 -63.86
N GLU A 465 8.50 5.80 -64.10
CA GLU A 465 9.05 6.74 -65.11
C GLU A 465 10.60 6.68 -65.07
N ARG A 466 11.21 6.49 -66.25
CA ARG A 466 12.60 6.91 -66.56
C ARG A 466 12.52 8.38 -67.02
N PRO A 467 13.55 9.25 -66.93
CA PRO A 467 14.92 8.94 -67.38
C PRO A 467 16.11 9.67 -66.68
N GLU A 468 17.31 9.33 -67.16
CA GLU A 468 18.56 10.12 -67.27
C GLU A 468 19.48 10.42 -66.06
N CYS A 469 20.68 9.80 -66.17
CA CYS A 469 22.03 10.36 -66.10
C CYS A 469 22.38 11.40 -65.01
N SER A 470 23.30 11.04 -64.10
CA SER A 470 24.58 11.74 -63.91
C SER A 470 25.47 11.04 -62.88
N GLN A 471 26.75 10.93 -63.21
CA GLN A 471 27.83 10.46 -62.36
C GLN A 471 28.12 11.47 -61.22
N THR A 472 28.49 10.98 -60.03
CA THR A 472 29.52 11.53 -59.11
C THR A 472 29.54 10.65 -57.85
N SER A 473 30.61 9.88 -57.62
CA SER A 473 31.71 10.19 -56.68
C SER A 473 31.29 10.32 -55.21
N ALA A 474 31.53 9.27 -54.41
CA ALA A 474 31.78 9.39 -52.97
C ALA A 474 32.49 8.14 -52.42
N ALA A 475 33.77 8.00 -52.75
CA ALA A 475 34.71 7.17 -52.00
C ALA A 475 35.21 7.99 -50.80
N ALA A 476 34.49 7.95 -49.67
CA ALA A 476 34.97 8.52 -48.41
C ALA A 476 34.12 8.01 -47.23
N SER A 477 34.41 6.81 -46.69
CA SER A 477 34.02 6.47 -45.30
C SER A 477 34.70 5.20 -44.74
N ALA A 478 35.90 4.81 -45.19
CA ALA A 478 36.52 3.56 -44.74
C ALA A 478 38.03 3.67 -44.43
N ARG A 479 38.51 4.86 -44.03
CA ARG A 479 39.93 5.06 -43.68
C ARG A 479 40.21 5.57 -42.27
N GLU A 480 39.20 5.66 -41.39
CA GLU A 480 39.36 6.34 -40.10
C GLU A 480 39.27 5.43 -38.86
N VAL A 481 39.32 4.11 -39.03
CA VAL A 481 39.23 3.16 -37.89
C VAL A 481 40.50 2.32 -37.68
N ARG A 482 41.52 2.47 -38.53
CA ARG A 482 42.71 1.60 -38.47
C ARG A 482 43.92 2.19 -37.72
N ASP A 483 43.95 3.49 -37.47
CA ASP A 483 45.13 4.15 -36.87
C ASP A 483 45.06 4.37 -35.34
N VAL A 484 43.98 3.96 -34.67
CA VAL A 484 43.81 4.20 -33.22
C VAL A 484 44.28 3.03 -32.34
N VAL A 485 44.57 1.86 -32.90
CA VAL A 485 44.86 0.65 -32.09
C VAL A 485 46.36 0.34 -31.95
N THR A 486 47.23 0.94 -32.74
CA THR A 486 48.66 0.55 -32.76
C THR A 486 49.57 1.43 -31.88
N GLN A 487 49.04 2.41 -31.15
CA GLN A 487 49.85 3.38 -30.38
C GLN A 487 49.54 3.37 -28.87
N ARG A 488 49.26 2.20 -28.28
CA ARG A 488 49.06 2.06 -26.81
C ARG A 488 49.89 0.96 -26.13
N PHE A 489 50.92 0.43 -26.80
CA PHE A 489 51.78 -0.62 -26.27
C PHE A 489 53.28 -0.30 -26.31
N SER A 490 53.67 0.95 -26.04
CA SER A 490 55.10 1.31 -25.96
C SER A 490 55.33 2.52 -25.07
N ASN A 491 55.04 2.43 -23.77
CA ASN A 491 55.75 3.20 -22.73
C ASN A 491 55.18 2.90 -21.33
N LEU A 492 55.71 1.88 -20.66
CA LEU A 492 55.72 1.77 -19.20
C LEU A 492 56.77 0.74 -18.79
N SER A 493 58.02 1.16 -18.84
CA SER A 493 59.10 0.54 -18.08
C SER A 493 59.99 1.64 -17.54
N LEU A 494 60.32 1.52 -16.24
CA LEU A 494 61.30 2.29 -15.46
C LEU A 494 60.84 3.62 -14.83
N ARG A 495 60.52 3.59 -13.52
CA ARG A 495 61.40 4.14 -12.46
C ARG A 495 60.79 3.95 -11.06
N THR A 496 61.57 3.31 -10.20
CA THR A 496 61.44 3.31 -8.74
C THR A 496 61.73 4.69 -8.15
N PRO A 497 61.27 4.97 -6.92
CA PRO A 497 62.11 5.75 -6.01
C PRO A 497 62.29 5.12 -4.63
N SER A 498 63.45 5.46 -4.07
CA SER A 498 64.06 5.00 -2.82
C SER A 498 63.54 5.71 -1.57
N ARG A 499 63.82 5.07 -0.42
CA ARG A 499 63.69 5.50 0.99
C ARG A 499 64.14 6.95 1.32
N SER A 500 63.43 7.59 2.26
CA SER A 500 63.92 8.37 3.44
C SER A 500 62.69 8.82 4.27
N ILE A 501 62.38 8.28 5.47
CA ILE A 501 62.80 8.61 6.86
C ILE A 501 62.42 10.04 7.34
N TYR A 502 61.85 10.08 8.57
CA TYR A 502 61.36 11.17 9.45
C TYR A 502 59.93 11.69 9.18
N SER A 503 59.03 11.92 10.15
CA SER A 503 59.06 11.86 11.61
C SER A 503 57.62 11.72 12.16
N SER A 504 57.55 11.14 13.35
CA SER A 504 56.43 10.96 14.29
C SER A 504 55.54 12.18 14.55
N TYR A 505 54.24 11.94 14.84
CA TYR A 505 53.59 12.33 16.11
C TYR A 505 52.36 11.45 16.38
N SER A 506 52.42 10.76 17.51
CA SER A 506 51.28 10.16 18.22
C SER A 506 50.35 11.24 18.74
N THR A 507 49.03 10.99 18.70
CA THR A 507 48.15 11.15 19.87
C THR A 507 46.95 10.23 19.71
N ALA A 508 46.87 9.27 20.63
CA ALA A 508 45.66 8.52 20.94
C ALA A 508 44.66 9.43 21.66
N SER A 509 43.36 9.19 21.46
CA SER A 509 42.32 9.53 22.43
C SER A 509 41.23 8.47 22.31
N THR A 510 41.16 7.65 23.35
CA THR A 510 40.04 6.75 23.67
C THR A 510 38.86 7.55 24.26
N PRO A 511 37.66 6.96 24.28
CA PRO A 511 36.40 7.66 24.59
C PRO A 511 36.05 7.63 26.07
N ASP A 512 35.20 8.58 26.48
CA ASP A 512 34.24 8.45 27.59
C ASP A 512 32.83 8.27 27.01
#